data_AF-A0A968JV58-F1
#
_entry.id   AF-A0A968JV58-F1
#
_cell.length_a   1.000
_cell.length_b   1.000
_cell.length_c   1.000
_cell.angle_alpha   90.00
_cell.angle_beta   90.00
_cell.angle_gamma   90.00
#
_symmetry.space_group_name_H-M   'P 1'
#
loop_
_entity.id
_entity.type
_entity.pdbx_description
1 polymer ?
#
loop_
_entity_poly.entity_id
_entity_poly.type
_entity_poly.pdbx_seq_one_letter_code
_entity_poly.pdbx_strand_id
1 'polypeptide(L)' 'MVRGTYIWPDGTKYIGEWKEGIQDGYGIYFYMNGDKYTGYFKNNKLTERNIYLEERRDRYRNI' A
#
# COMPACT_ATOMS: atom_id res chain seq x y z
N MET A 1 -0.96 -0.46 18.66
CA MET A 1 -1.06 -0.39 17.18
C MET A 1 -2.51 -0.13 16.84
N VAL A 2 -2.79 0.67 15.82
CA VAL A 2 -4.16 0.95 15.34
C VAL A 2 -4.21 0.77 13.83
N ARG A 3 -5.37 0.38 13.29
CA ARG A 3 -5.58 0.33 11.84
C ARG A 3 -6.28 1.59 11.38
N GLY A 4 -5.79 2.17 10.28
CA GLY A 4 -6.28 3.45 9.80
C GLY A 4 -5.97 3.68 8.33
N THR A 5 -6.68 4.65 7.78
CA THR A 5 -6.45 5.16 6.43
C THR A 5 -5.89 6.57 6.54
N TYR A 6 -4.84 6.85 5.76
CA TYR A 6 -4.36 8.20 5.56
C TYR A 6 -4.33 8.49 4.07
N ILE A 7 -4.79 9.69 3.70
CA ILE A 7 -4.80 10.19 2.32
C ILE A 7 -3.96 11.46 2.33
N TRP A 8 -2.88 11.47 1.55
CA TRP A 8 -2.05 12.65 1.37
C TRP A 8 -2.72 13.62 0.39
N PRO A 9 -2.38 14.92 0.44
CA PRO A 9 -2.93 15.93 -0.48
C PRO A 9 -2.67 15.64 -1.98
N ASP A 10 -1.63 14.87 -2.29
CA ASP A 10 -1.29 14.44 -3.65
C ASP A 10 -2.18 13.28 -4.17
N GLY A 11 -3.11 12.79 -3.34
CA GLY A 11 -3.99 11.67 -3.65
C GLY A 11 -3.40 10.29 -3.35
N THR A 12 -2.13 10.21 -2.93
CA THR A 12 -1.54 8.99 -2.41
C THR A 12 -2.32 8.52 -1.17
N LYS A 13 -2.42 7.21 -0.96
CA LYS A 13 -3.20 6.64 0.15
C LYS A 13 -2.51 5.46 0.79
N TYR A 14 -2.56 5.39 2.12
CA TYR A 14 -2.14 4.22 2.88
C TYR A 14 -3.29 3.71 3.72
N ILE A 15 -3.51 2.39 3.68
CA ILE A 15 -4.48 1.68 4.51
C ILE A 15 -3.70 0.59 5.23
N GLY A 16 -3.58 0.67 6.55
CA GLY A 16 -2.78 -0.31 7.26
C GLY A 16 -2.61 -0.02 8.74
N GLU A 17 -1.58 -0.63 9.30
CA GLU A 17 -1.24 -0.58 10.70
C GLU A 17 -0.32 0.61 11.02
N TRP A 18 -0.66 1.27 12.11
CA TRP A 18 0.02 2.44 12.61
C TRP A 18 0.47 2.20 14.05
N LYS A 19 1.67 2.68 14.35
CA LYS A 19 2.21 2.74 15.71
C LYS A 19 2.78 4.13 15.89
N GLU A 20 2.39 4.84 16.95
CA GLU A 20 2.96 6.16 17.28
C GLU A 20 2.92 7.17 16.11
N GLY A 21 1.85 7.12 15.31
CA GLY A 21 1.66 8.03 14.18
C GLY A 21 2.47 7.70 12.92
N ILE A 22 3.24 6.62 12.92
CA ILE A 22 4.00 6.14 11.76
C ILE A 22 3.46 4.81 11.25
N GLN A 23 3.69 4.52 9.97
CA GLN A 23 3.37 3.23 9.36
C GLN A 23 4.33 2.17 9.94
N ASP A 24 3.77 1.25 10.71
CA ASP A 24 4.49 0.15 11.34
C ASP A 24 3.53 -1.05 11.46
N GLY A 25 3.72 -2.04 10.59
CA GLY A 25 2.86 -3.20 10.42
C GLY A 25 2.42 -3.42 8.97
N TYR A 26 1.45 -4.30 8.76
CA TYR A 26 0.97 -4.63 7.43
C TYR A 26 0.05 -3.54 6.87
N GLY A 27 0.21 -3.24 5.57
CA GLY A 27 -0.63 -2.26 4.89
C GLY A 27 -0.59 -2.33 3.36
N ILE A 28 -1.42 -1.47 2.77
CA ILE A 28 -1.54 -1.23 1.34
C ILE A 28 -1.25 0.24 1.07
N TYR A 29 -0.35 0.50 0.14
CA TYR A 29 0.02 1.83 -0.32
C TYR A 29 -0.40 2.00 -1.78
N PHE A 30 -1.18 3.04 -2.05
CA PHE A 30 -1.65 3.44 -3.37
C PHE A 30 -0.91 4.70 -3.78
N TYR A 31 -0.08 4.60 -4.81
CA TYR A 31 0.63 5.74 -5.38
C TYR A 31 -0.27 6.52 -6.34
N MET A 32 0.01 7.81 -6.50
CA MET A 32 -0.67 8.69 -7.46
C MET A 32 -0.69 8.13 -8.89
N ASN A 33 0.33 7.37 -9.29
CA ASN A 33 0.42 6.78 -10.63
C ASN A 33 -0.51 5.56 -10.82
N GLY A 34 -1.30 5.20 -9.80
CA GLY A 34 -2.18 4.03 -9.80
C GLY A 34 -1.52 2.76 -9.26
N ASP A 35 -0.21 2.76 -9.02
CA ASP A 35 0.45 1.57 -8.50
C ASP A 35 -0.01 1.25 -7.07
N LYS A 36 -0.26 -0.03 -6.83
CA LYS A 36 -0.63 -0.58 -5.53
C LYS A 36 0.47 -1.50 -5.00
N TYR A 37 0.88 -1.27 -3.77
CA TYR A 37 1.87 -2.08 -3.06
C TYR A 37 1.26 -2.58 -1.77
N THR A 38 1.43 -3.87 -1.49
CA THR A 38 1.03 -4.44 -0.20
C THR A 38 2.26 -4.99 0.48
N GLY A 39 2.29 -4.97 1.80
CA GLY A 39 3.48 -5.43 2.49
C GLY A 39 3.59 -5.02 3.94
N TYR A 40 4.74 -5.35 4.53
CA TYR A 40 5.10 -4.90 5.87
C TYR A 40 5.83 -3.55 5.78
N PHE A 41 5.39 -2.59 6.59
CA PHE A 41 5.97 -1.27 6.73
C PHE A 41 6.68 -1.18 8.07
N LYS A 42 7.90 -0.67 8.09
CA LYS A 42 8.64 -0.35 9.31
C LYS A 42 9.17 1.07 9.21
N ASN A 43 8.82 1.91 10.19
CA ASN A 43 9.27 3.30 10.24
C ASN A 43 9.00 4.05 8.92
N ASN A 44 7.78 3.96 8.39
CA ASN A 44 7.35 4.57 7.11
C ASN A 44 8.05 4.02 5.86
N LYS A 45 8.75 2.88 5.95
CA LYS A 45 9.40 2.24 4.81
C LYS A 45 8.81 0.86 4.58
N LEU A 46 8.49 0.55 3.33
CA LEU A 46 8.14 -0.80 2.90
C LEU A 46 9.38 -1.70 3.04
N THR A 47 9.32 -2.70 3.91
CA THR A 47 10.42 -3.66 4.13
C THR A 47 10.18 -5.00 3.46
N GLU A 48 8.93 -5.42 3.36
CA GLU A 48 8.54 -6.66 2.69
C GLU A 48 7.44 -6.34 1.69
N ARG A 49 7.66 -6.66 0.41
CA ARG A 49 6.69 -6.41 -0.64
C ARG A 49 6.00 -7.72 -1.03
N ASN A 50 4.69 -7.77 -0.86
CA ASN A 50 3.83 -8.74 -1.51
C ASN A 50 3.25 -8.12 -2.77
N ILE A 51 3.60 -8.67 -3.93
CA ILE A 51 3.02 -8.26 -5.21
C ILE A 51 1.75 -9.10 -5.43
N TYR A 52 0.59 -8.58 -5.00
CA TYR A 52 -0.68 -9.15 -5.48
C TYR A 52 -0.93 -8.64 -6.91
N LEU A 53 -0.61 -9.50 -7.87
CA LEU A 53 -0.83 -9.30 -9.30
C LEU A 53 -2.31 -9.41 -9.68
N GLU A 54 -3.21 -8.65 -9.05
CA GLU A 54 -4.61 -8.62 -9.53
C GLU A 54 -4.69 -7.99 -10.93
N GLU A 55 -3.94 -6.91 -11.18
CA GLU A 55 -4.01 -6.19 -12.47
C GLU A 55 -3.20 -6.80 -13.62
N ARG A 56 -2.33 -7.79 -13.38
CA ARG A 56 -1.65 -8.49 -14.49
C ARG A 56 -2.53 -9.54 -15.16
N ARG A 57 -3.69 -9.93 -14.59
CA ARG A 57 -4.61 -10.85 -15.27
C ARG A 57 -5.52 -10.14 -16.27
N ASP A 58 -5.94 -8.91 -16.00
CA ASP A 58 -6.87 -8.19 -16.89
C ASP A 58 -6.17 -7.46 -18.04
N ARG A 59 -4.84 -7.24 -17.97
CA ARG A 59 -4.07 -6.72 -19.11
C ARG A 59 -3.77 -7.74 -20.21
N TYR A 60 -3.95 -9.04 -19.97
CA TYR A 60 -3.74 -10.10 -20.98
C TYR A 60 -5.02 -10.83 -21.39
N ARG A 61 -6.19 -10.45 -20.86
CA ARG A 61 -7.46 -11.11 -21.20
C ARG A 61 -8.06 -10.69 -22.56
N ASN A 62 -7.31 -9.90 -23.34
CA ASN A 62 -7.69 -9.42 -24.67
C ASN A 62 -6.58 -9.64 -25.73
N ILE A 63 -5.78 -10.71 -25.63
CA ILE A 63 -5.01 -11.23 -26.78
C ILE A 63 -5.59 -12.58 -27.18
#